data_AF-X0ZGD1-F1
#
_entry.id   AF-X0ZGD1-F1
#
_cell.length_a   1.000
_cell.length_b   1.000
_cell.length_c   1.000
_cell.angle_alpha   90.00
_cell.angle_beta   90.00
_cell.angle_gamma   90.00
#
_symmetry.space_group_name_H-M   'P 1'
#
loop_
_entity.id
_entity.type
_entity.pdbx_description
1 polymer ?
#
loop_
_entity_poly.entity_id
_entity_poly.type
_entity_poly.pdbx_seq_one_letter_code
_entity_poly.pdbx_strand_id
1 'polypeptide(L)'
;MLKAGIKRAQGLVAALATDTDNVFLVLTARQLAPEIFIMARSSQETAKIKLRAADANSVESPYEMGAVSMAHRIIRPTVTSFLDLAFAHKRRDIQMEEIPVSSASELVNIQLKDSGIRQ
;
A
#
# COMPACT_ATOMS: atom_id res chain seq x y z
N MET A 1 -23.25 0.39 2.22
CA MET A 1 -22.52 -0.86 1.89
C MET A 1 -23.27 -1.77 0.94
N LEU A 2 -24.53 -2.15 1.20
CA LEU A 2 -25.29 -3.03 0.27
C LEU A 2 -25.47 -2.42 -1.12
N LYS A 3 -25.88 -1.15 -1.21
CA LYS A 3 -25.97 -0.40 -2.48
C LYS A 3 -24.61 -0.31 -3.22
N ALA A 4 -23.51 -0.31 -2.47
CA ALA A 4 -22.15 -0.28 -3.00
C ALA A 4 -21.63 -1.67 -3.42
N GLY A 5 -22.39 -2.75 -3.19
CA GLY A 5 -22.03 -4.09 -3.64
C GLY A 5 -21.03 -4.84 -2.76
N ILE A 6 -21.01 -4.59 -1.45
CA ILE A 6 -20.01 -5.20 -0.55
C ILE A 6 -19.89 -6.73 -0.64
N LYS A 7 -20.99 -7.44 -0.91
CA LYS A 7 -21.01 -8.92 -1.01
C LYS A 7 -20.20 -9.49 -2.18
N ARG A 8 -19.88 -8.67 -3.19
CA ARG A 8 -19.08 -9.04 -4.36
C ARG A 8 -17.78 -8.24 -4.47
N ALA A 9 -17.48 -7.39 -3.48
CA ALA A 9 -16.29 -6.57 -3.48
C ALA A 9 -15.08 -7.42 -3.07
N GLN A 10 -13.94 -7.20 -3.72
CA GLN A 10 -12.68 -7.84 -3.34
C GLN A 10 -12.03 -7.16 -2.13
N GLY A 11 -12.31 -5.87 -1.93
CA GLY A 11 -11.77 -5.12 -0.80
C GLY A 11 -12.59 -3.90 -0.40
N LEU A 12 -12.31 -3.39 0.80
CA LEU A 12 -12.87 -2.18 1.38
C LEU A 12 -11.75 -1.37 2.04
N VAL A 13 -11.78 -0.06 1.83
CA VAL A 13 -10.91 0.89 2.54
C VAL A 13 -11.75 1.69 3.54
N ALA A 14 -11.47 1.54 4.83
CA ALA A 14 -12.10 2.29 5.92
C ALA A 14 -11.25 3.53 6.27
N ALA A 15 -11.57 4.67 5.65
CA ALA A 15 -10.84 5.92 5.81
C ALA A 15 -11.76 7.12 6.15
N LEU A 16 -12.72 6.88 7.02
CA LEU A 16 -13.62 7.90 7.56
C LEU A 16 -12.89 8.90 8.46
N ALA A 17 -13.59 9.99 8.79
CA ALA A 17 -13.05 11.12 9.54
C ALA A 17 -12.51 10.71 10.92
N THR A 18 -13.21 9.81 11.62
CA THR A 18 -12.81 9.34 12.94
C THR A 18 -12.44 7.86 12.95
N ASP A 19 -11.52 7.50 13.85
CA ASP A 19 -11.13 6.10 14.04
C ASP A 19 -12.27 5.24 14.58
N THR A 20 -13.16 5.83 15.39
CA THR A 20 -14.36 5.15 15.90
C THR A 20 -15.29 4.75 14.76
N ASP A 21 -15.52 5.64 13.79
CA ASP A 21 -16.33 5.33 12.62
C ASP A 21 -15.68 4.24 11.78
N ASN A 22 -14.35 4.25 11.64
CA ASN A 22 -13.62 3.20 10.93
C ASN A 22 -13.76 1.85 11.64
N VAL A 23 -13.68 1.79 12.97
CA VAL A 23 -13.91 0.55 13.73
C VAL A 23 -15.33 0.03 13.49
N PHE A 24 -16.33 0.90 13.58
CA PHE A 24 -17.72 0.53 13.32
C PHE A 24 -17.92 0.02 11.88
N LEU A 25 -17.30 0.68 10.90
CA LEU A 25 -17.35 0.30 9.50
C LEU A 25 -16.73 -1.08 9.25
N VAL A 26 -15.59 -1.37 9.87
CA VAL A 26 -14.90 -2.67 9.77
C VAL A 26 -15.78 -3.79 10.33
N LEU A 27 -16.31 -3.61 11.54
CA LEU A 27 -17.21 -4.58 12.17
C LEU A 27 -18.45 -4.86 11.31
N THR A 28 -19.06 -3.80 10.78
CA THR A 28 -20.22 -3.90 9.89
C THR A 28 -19.88 -4.63 8.60
N ALA A 29 -18.72 -4.32 8.01
CA ALA A 29 -18.25 -4.98 6.78
C ALA A 29 -18.03 -6.48 6.99
N ARG A 30 -17.38 -6.87 8.09
CA ARG A 30 -17.15 -8.29 8.43
C ARG A 30 -18.43 -9.07 8.59
N GLN A 31 -19.43 -8.50 9.25
CA GLN A 31 -20.73 -9.14 9.39
C GLN A 31 -21.43 -9.37 8.05
N LEU A 32 -21.25 -8.46 7.08
CA LEU A 32 -21.89 -8.54 5.77
C LEU A 32 -21.13 -9.38 4.74
N ALA A 33 -19.80 -9.42 4.85
CA ALA A 33 -18.89 -10.12 3.95
C ALA A 33 -17.67 -10.61 4.76
N PRO A 34 -17.73 -11.80 5.39
CA PRO A 34 -16.68 -12.29 6.28
C PRO A 34 -15.30 -12.41 5.64
N GLU A 35 -15.24 -12.65 4.33
CA GLU A 35 -14.01 -12.91 3.56
C GLU A 35 -13.47 -11.67 2.79
N ILE A 36 -14.13 -10.51 2.84
CA ILE A 36 -13.63 -9.32 2.12
C ILE A 36 -12.22 -8.94 2.61
N PHE A 37 -11.38 -8.28 1.83
CA PHE A 37 -10.16 -7.67 2.39
C PHE A 37 -10.45 -6.26 2.92
N ILE A 38 -10.08 -5.93 4.16
CA ILE A 38 -10.27 -4.58 4.73
C ILE A 38 -8.92 -3.96 5.08
N MET A 39 -8.69 -2.78 4.50
CA MET A 39 -7.64 -1.86 4.93
C MET A 39 -8.27 -0.70 5.68
N ALA A 40 -7.77 -0.37 6.88
CA ALA A 40 -8.29 0.73 7.67
C ALA A 40 -7.24 1.81 7.94
N ARG A 41 -7.68 3.07 7.95
CA ARG A 41 -6.90 4.20 8.41
C ARG A 41 -7.01 4.31 9.93
N SER A 42 -5.88 4.50 10.60
CA SER A 42 -5.82 4.90 12.00
C SER A 42 -5.15 6.26 12.16
N SER A 43 -5.67 7.10 13.05
CA SER A 43 -5.00 8.33 13.47
C SER A 43 -4.16 8.17 14.75
N GLN A 44 -4.45 7.15 15.56
CA GLN A 44 -3.75 6.89 16.82
C GLN A 44 -3.37 5.41 16.98
N GLU A 45 -2.31 5.15 17.76
CA GLU A 45 -1.86 3.78 18.05
C GLU A 45 -2.94 2.95 18.76
N THR A 46 -3.67 3.55 19.69
CA THR A 46 -4.77 2.88 20.41
C THR A 46 -5.90 2.46 19.46
N ALA A 47 -6.16 3.23 18.41
CA ALA A 47 -7.13 2.90 17.38
C ALA A 47 -6.66 1.74 16.50
N LYS A 48 -5.36 1.62 16.20
CA LYS A 48 -4.84 0.48 15.44
C LYS A 48 -5.15 -0.84 16.10
N ILE A 49 -4.94 -0.92 17.42
CA ILE A 49 -5.23 -2.12 18.19
C ILE A 49 -6.71 -2.49 18.06
N LYS A 50 -7.60 -1.50 18.17
CA LYS A 50 -9.05 -1.70 18.02
C LYS A 50 -9.45 -2.10 16.59
N LEU A 51 -8.85 -1.50 15.57
CA LEU A 51 -9.12 -1.83 14.17
C LEU A 51 -8.65 -3.25 13.81
N ARG A 52 -7.48 -3.66 14.31
CA ARG A 52 -7.00 -5.05 14.18
C ARG A 52 -7.92 -6.02 14.92
N ALA A 53 -8.33 -5.68 16.15
CA ALA A 53 -9.27 -6.49 16.93
C ALA A 53 -10.67 -6.58 16.28
N ALA A 54 -11.07 -5.57 15.51
CA ALA A 54 -12.28 -5.57 14.69
C ALA A 54 -12.15 -6.40 13.39
N ASP A 55 -11.00 -7.04 13.17
CA ASP A 55 -10.70 -7.88 12.01
C ASP A 55 -10.50 -7.09 10.69
N ALA A 56 -9.81 -5.96 10.79
CA ALA A 56 -9.16 -5.32 9.65
C ALA A 56 -7.86 -6.06 9.29
N ASN A 57 -7.70 -6.42 8.00
CA ASN A 57 -6.54 -7.18 7.52
C ASN A 57 -5.26 -6.34 7.50
N SER A 58 -5.38 -5.04 7.19
CA SER A 58 -4.29 -4.09 7.30
C SER A 58 -4.76 -2.80 7.96
N VAL A 59 -3.90 -2.18 8.76
CA VAL A 59 -4.18 -0.90 9.41
C VAL A 59 -2.98 0.02 9.24
N GLU A 60 -3.19 1.14 8.56
CA GLU A 60 -2.15 2.10 8.20
C GLU A 60 -2.38 3.45 8.88
N SER A 61 -1.30 4.07 9.32
CA SER A 61 -1.29 5.40 9.94
C SER A 61 -0.63 6.41 8.99
N PRO A 62 -1.39 7.32 8.35
CA PRO A 62 -0.81 8.35 7.50
C PRO A 62 0.18 9.24 8.23
N TYR A 63 0.01 9.42 9.55
CA TYR A 63 0.92 10.24 10.36
C TYR A 63 2.28 9.57 10.54
N GLU A 64 2.32 8.25 10.75
CA GLU A 64 3.59 7.52 10.84
C GLU A 64 4.27 7.40 9.49
N MET A 65 3.50 7.05 8.45
CA MET A 65 4.02 7.01 7.08
C MET A 65 4.57 8.39 6.68
N GLY A 66 3.84 9.46 7.01
CA GLY A 66 4.28 10.83 6.81
C GLY A 66 5.54 11.16 7.60
N ALA A 67 5.61 10.79 8.88
CA ALA A 67 6.78 11.03 9.73
C ALA A 67 8.04 10.33 9.19
N VAL A 68 7.93 9.06 8.80
CA VAL A 68 9.03 8.30 8.19
C VAL A 68 9.44 8.92 6.86
N SER A 69 8.47 9.32 6.01
CA SER A 69 8.74 10.01 4.75
C SER A 69 9.49 11.33 4.97
N MET A 70 9.06 12.15 5.93
CA MET A 70 9.72 13.41 6.29
C MET A 70 11.14 13.17 6.81
N ALA A 71 11.34 12.18 7.68
CA ALA A 71 12.66 11.82 8.18
C ALA A 71 13.60 11.41 7.04
N HIS A 72 13.13 10.57 6.10
CA HIS A 72 13.92 10.19 4.93
C HIS A 72 14.23 11.37 4.00
N ARG A 73 13.31 12.33 3.84
CA ARG A 73 13.58 13.55 3.05
C ARG A 73 14.70 14.39 3.65
N ILE A 74 14.87 14.39 4.98
CA ILE A 74 15.96 15.09 5.67
C ILE A 74 17.27 14.27 5.65
N ILE A 75 17.20 12.98 5.98
CA ILE A 75 18.39 12.12 6.16
C ILE A 75 18.97 11.68 4.81
N ARG A 76 18.10 11.48 3.81
CA ARG A 76 18.45 10.96 2.46
C ARG A 76 17.76 11.77 1.35
N PRO A 77 18.01 13.09 1.25
CA PRO A 77 17.35 13.96 0.30
C PRO A 77 17.60 13.54 -1.16
N THR A 78 18.82 13.11 -1.50
CA THR A 78 19.17 12.68 -2.87
C THR A 78 18.42 11.41 -3.28
N VAL A 79 18.31 10.44 -2.38
CA VAL A 79 17.60 9.18 -2.63
C VAL A 79 16.11 9.44 -2.83
N THR A 80 15.50 10.20 -1.93
CA THR A 80 14.06 10.53 -2.01
C THR A 80 13.74 11.36 -3.25
N SER A 81 14.59 12.31 -3.63
CA SER A 81 14.42 13.11 -4.85
C SER A 81 14.53 12.26 -6.12
N PHE A 82 15.45 11.29 -6.15
CA PHE A 82 15.56 10.35 -7.26
C PHE A 82 14.30 9.47 -7.39
N LEU A 83 13.79 8.94 -6.28
CA LEU A 83 12.56 8.15 -6.28
C LEU A 83 11.35 8.98 -6.70
N ASP A 84 11.20 10.21 -6.19
CA ASP A 84 10.15 11.13 -6.60
C ASP A 84 10.21 11.39 -8.13
N LEU A 85 11.40 11.49 -8.72
CA LEU A 85 11.59 11.64 -10.17
C LEU A 85 11.23 10.35 -10.94
N ALA A 86 11.69 9.19 -10.48
CA ALA A 86 11.44 7.90 -11.13
C ALA A 86 9.96 7.50 -11.12
N PHE A 87 9.20 7.91 -10.08
CA PHE A 87 7.77 7.65 -9.96
C PHE A 87 6.88 8.79 -10.49
N ALA A 88 7.45 9.97 -10.78
CA ALA A 88 6.70 11.09 -11.32
C ALA A 88 6.28 10.81 -12.77
N HIS A 89 5.01 10.45 -12.96
CA HIS A 89 4.36 10.23 -14.26
C HIS A 89 4.42 11.44 -15.23
N LYS A 90 4.91 12.61 -14.77
CA LYS A 90 4.98 13.85 -15.57
C LYS A 90 6.31 14.05 -16.29
N ARG A 91 7.39 13.32 -15.97
CA ARG A 91 8.66 13.41 -16.71
C ARG A 91 8.98 12.05 -17.35
N ARG A 92 9.03 12.02 -18.68
CA ARG A 92 9.26 10.81 -19.48
C ARG A 92 10.73 10.34 -19.50
N ASP A 93 11.61 11.01 -18.76
CA ASP A 93 13.05 10.79 -18.86
C ASP A 93 13.52 9.52 -18.11
N ILE A 94 12.78 9.09 -17.07
CA ILE A 94 13.07 7.89 -16.29
C ILE A 94 11.74 7.19 -15.95
N GLN A 95 11.63 5.90 -16.29
CA GLN A 95 10.50 5.04 -15.91
C GLN A 95 10.99 3.90 -15.02
N MET A 96 10.22 3.56 -13.99
CA MET A 96 10.46 2.43 -13.10
C MET A 96 9.27 1.48 -13.15
N GLU A 97 9.50 0.24 -13.55
CA GLU A 97 8.48 -0.80 -13.76
C GLU A 97 8.97 -2.14 -13.16
N GLU A 98 8.03 -2.99 -12.73
CA GLU A 98 8.31 -4.37 -12.34
C GLU A 98 8.11 -5.28 -13.57
N ILE A 99 9.16 -5.98 -13.99
CA ILE A 99 9.08 -6.93 -15.12
C ILE A 99 9.34 -8.35 -14.57
N PRO A 100 8.31 -9.21 -14.51
CA PRO A 100 8.51 -10.58 -14.06
C PRO A 100 9.33 -11.38 -15.09
N VAL A 101 10.34 -12.11 -14.62
CA VAL A 101 11.14 -13.02 -15.46
C VAL A 101 10.44 -14.37 -15.50
N SER A 102 9.86 -14.71 -16.65
CA SER A 102 9.20 -16.01 -16.85
C SER A 102 10.22 -17.14 -17.00
N SER A 103 9.79 -18.38 -16.77
CA SER A 103 10.63 -19.57 -16.94
C SER A 103 11.12 -19.80 -18.38
N ALA A 104 10.50 -19.15 -19.37
CA ALA A 104 10.89 -19.21 -20.77
C ALA A 104 11.84 -18.07 -21.18
N SER A 105 12.21 -17.19 -20.26
CA SER A 105 13.08 -16.05 -20.56
C SER A 105 14.52 -16.50 -20.82
N GLU A 106 15.17 -15.86 -21.79
CA GLU A 106 16.60 -16.04 -22.04
C GLU A 106 17.48 -15.56 -20.88
N LEU A 107 16.91 -14.81 -19.93
CA LEU A 107 17.61 -14.35 -18.72
C LEU A 107 17.65 -15.42 -17.62
N VAL A 108 16.95 -16.55 -17.78
CA VAL A 108 16.93 -17.63 -16.78
C VAL A 108 18.33 -18.23 -16.64
N ASN A 109 18.81 -18.35 -15.40
CA ASN A 109 20.15 -18.85 -15.03
C ASN A 109 21.34 -18.04 -15.59
N ILE A 110 21.11 -16.82 -16.09
CA ILE A 110 22.19 -15.91 -16.46
C ILE A 110 22.57 -15.05 -15.24
N GLN A 111 23.87 -14.91 -14.97
CA GLN A 111 24.33 -14.00 -13.92
C GLN A 111 24.01 -12.56 -14.32
N LEU A 112 23.61 -11.71 -13.37
CA LEU A 112 23.20 -10.33 -13.67
C LEU A 112 24.26 -9.53 -14.45
N LYS A 113 25.56 -9.77 -14.18
CA LYS A 113 26.68 -9.14 -14.91
C LYS A 113 26.75 -9.53 -16.39
N ASP A 114 26.25 -10.70 -16.75
CA ASP A 114 26.29 -11.28 -18.10
C ASP A 114 24.95 -11.09 -18.84
N SER A 115 23.95 -10.46 -18.19
CA SER A 115 22.56 -10.31 -18.70
C SER A 115 22.36 -9.21 -19.75
N GLY A 116 23.32 -8.29 -19.91
CA GLY A 116 23.19 -7.14 -20.80
C GLY A 116 22.25 -6.02 -20.32
N ILE A 117 21.57 -6.16 -19.18
CA ILE A 117 20.55 -5.19 -18.68
C ILE A 117 21.12 -3.78 -18.40
N ARG A 118 22.42 -3.66 -18.15
CA ARG A 118 23.05 -2.42 -17.68
C ARG A 118 24.06 -1.81 -18.68
N GLN A 119 24.12 -2.31 -19.92
CA GLN A 119 25.05 -1.81 -20.94
C GLN A 119 24.67 -0.42 -21.44
#